data_AF-A0A957WU60-F1
#
_entry.id   AF-A0A957WU60-F1
#
_cell.length_a   1.000
_cell.length_b   1.000
_cell.length_c   1.000
_cell.angle_alpha   90.00
_cell.angle_beta   90.00
_cell.angle_gamma   90.00
#
_symmetry.space_group_name_H-M   'P 1'
#
loop_
_entity.id
_entity.type
_entity.pdbx_description
1 polymer ?
#
loop_
_entity_poly.entity_id
_entity_poly.type
_entity_poly.pdbx_seq_one_letter_code
_entity_poly.pdbx_strand_id
1 'polypeptide(L)'
;YGGLATALFLLALPLLLFLAFLRRKRPLQHMVAWLNPRIPAHPRWWQRVATAAVASESQAIHLCERRPLLLFGAFGITLVGWALMLLEFGYATRALGAPLAMREIILVLIAARVAYLLPMPAGIGTFESALALAFQWLHHDPATGLALSLLIRSRDLALGGAGLWLGGIALRMRRPTAALQAITHRVDDSQASITEP
;
A
#
# COMPACT_ATOMS: atom_id res chain seq x y z
N TYR A 1 -26.50 16.22 -11.97
CA TYR A 1 -26.12 16.95 -10.74
C TYR A 1 -25.71 16.06 -9.56
N GLY A 2 -26.16 14.82 -9.43
CA GLY A 2 -25.74 13.93 -8.32
C GLY A 2 -24.26 13.55 -8.28
N GLY A 3 -23.60 13.40 -9.44
CA GLY A 3 -22.20 12.94 -9.52
C GLY A 3 -21.15 13.91 -8.94
N LEU A 4 -21.39 15.23 -9.04
CA LEU A 4 -20.47 16.22 -8.46
C LEU A 4 -20.58 16.24 -6.93
N ALA A 5 -21.79 16.11 -6.40
CA ALA A 5 -22.01 16.07 -4.95
C ALA A 5 -21.41 14.80 -4.32
N THR A 6 -21.56 13.64 -4.97
CA THR A 6 -20.94 12.40 -4.48
C THR A 6 -19.41 12.43 -4.59
N ALA A 7 -18.86 12.98 -5.68
CA ALA A 7 -17.42 13.16 -5.82
C ALA A 7 -16.85 14.12 -4.75
N LEU A 8 -17.53 15.25 -4.50
CA LEU A 8 -17.17 16.20 -3.44
C LEU A 8 -17.24 15.54 -2.06
N PHE A 9 -18.26 14.72 -1.78
CA PHE A 9 -18.38 14.00 -0.52
C PHE A 9 -17.26 12.97 -0.33
N LEU A 10 -16.95 12.19 -1.38
CA LEU A 10 -15.86 11.21 -1.39
C LEU A 10 -14.47 11.86 -1.22
N LEU A 11 -14.27 13.07 -1.75
CA LEU A 11 -13.02 13.84 -1.56
C LEU A 11 -12.96 14.54 -0.20
N ALA A 12 -14.10 15.05 0.28
CA ALA A 12 -14.19 15.73 1.57
C ALA A 12 -13.97 14.77 2.73
N LEU A 13 -14.36 13.50 2.60
CA LEU A 13 -14.24 12.49 3.66
C LEU A 13 -12.78 12.23 4.13
N PRO A 14 -11.80 11.91 3.26
CA PRO A 14 -10.41 11.78 3.65
C PRO A 14 -9.81 13.12 4.10
N LEU A 15 -10.24 14.25 3.52
CA LEU A 15 -9.76 15.58 3.92
C LEU A 15 -10.25 15.97 5.32
N LEU A 16 -11.51 15.68 5.64
CA LEU A 16 -12.13 15.90 6.95
C LEU A 16 -11.53 14.97 8.00
N LEU A 17 -11.26 13.71 7.65
CA LEU A 17 -10.53 12.80 8.53
C LEU A 17 -9.12 13.32 8.79
N PHE A 18 -8.38 13.73 7.75
CA PHE A 18 -7.04 14.29 7.88
C PHE A 18 -7.04 15.59 8.71
N LEU A 19 -8.00 16.48 8.52
CA LEU A 19 -8.22 17.69 9.33
C LEU A 19 -8.62 17.36 10.78
N ALA A 20 -9.39 16.29 11.00
CA ALA A 20 -9.75 15.82 12.33
C ALA A 20 -8.53 15.25 13.07
N PHE A 21 -7.66 14.52 12.35
CA PHE A 21 -6.37 14.03 12.83
C PHE A 21 -5.43 15.19 13.19
N LEU A 22 -5.36 16.23 12.34
CA LEU A 22 -4.59 17.46 12.61
C LEU A 22 -5.09 18.21 13.86
N ARG A 23 -6.39 18.11 14.17
CA ARG A 23 -7.02 18.73 15.34
C ARG A 23 -6.89 17.93 16.64
N ARG A 24 -6.07 16.86 16.68
CA ARG A 24 -5.90 15.96 17.85
C ARG A 24 -7.20 15.33 18.37
N LYS A 25 -8.29 15.38 17.62
CA LYS A 25 -9.53 14.73 18.03
C LYS A 25 -9.40 13.24 17.73
N ARG A 26 -10.02 12.40 18.57
CA ARG A 26 -10.09 10.94 18.39
C ARG A 26 -11.47 10.55 17.83
N PRO A 27 -11.79 10.90 16.58
CA PRO A 27 -13.11 10.67 16.00
C PRO A 27 -13.47 9.19 15.96
N LEU A 28 -12.51 8.29 15.69
CA LEU A 28 -12.79 6.86 15.59
C LEU A 28 -13.06 6.27 16.98
N GLN A 29 -12.29 6.66 17.99
CA GLN A 29 -12.58 6.28 19.39
C GLN A 29 -13.98 6.74 19.84
N HIS A 30 -14.40 7.95 19.48
CA HIS A 30 -15.76 8.44 19.79
C HIS A 30 -16.85 7.69 19.03
N MET A 31 -16.62 7.39 17.74
CA MET A 31 -17.60 6.70 16.91
C MET A 31 -17.77 5.24 17.37
N VAL A 32 -16.67 4.56 17.71
CA VAL A 32 -16.71 3.21 18.29
C VAL A 32 -17.39 3.25 19.66
N ALA A 33 -17.08 4.21 20.53
CA ALA A 33 -17.73 4.34 21.84
C ALA A 33 -19.24 4.65 21.73
N TRP A 34 -19.67 5.39 20.72
CA TRP A 34 -21.08 5.68 20.46
C TRP A 34 -21.84 4.50 19.84
N LEU A 35 -21.20 3.70 18.98
CA LEU A 35 -21.80 2.49 18.41
C LEU A 35 -21.84 1.29 19.38
N ASN A 36 -20.87 1.19 20.29
CA ASN A 36 -20.72 0.07 21.24
C ASN A 36 -21.98 -0.24 22.08
N PRO A 37 -22.72 0.75 22.64
CA PRO A 37 -23.93 0.45 23.42
C PRO A 37 -25.16 0.08 22.57
N ARG A 38 -25.12 0.23 21.24
CA ARG A 38 -26.30 0.04 20.37
C ARG A 38 -26.36 -1.32 19.66
N ILE A 39 -25.33 -2.16 19.80
CA ILE A 39 -25.25 -3.45 19.11
C ILE A 39 -24.99 -4.55 20.15
N PRO A 40 -26.04 -5.29 20.59
CA PRO A 40 -25.93 -6.25 21.70
C PRO A 40 -25.12 -7.52 21.39
N ALA A 41 -24.85 -7.81 20.11
CA ALA A 41 -24.19 -9.03 19.67
C ALA A 41 -23.01 -8.70 18.75
N HIS A 42 -21.86 -8.37 19.33
CA HIS A 42 -20.65 -8.11 18.56
C HIS A 42 -19.97 -9.42 18.14
N PRO A 43 -19.86 -9.71 16.83
CA PRO A 43 -19.04 -10.82 16.35
C PRO A 43 -17.55 -10.52 16.57
N ARG A 44 -16.74 -11.56 16.82
CA ARG A 44 -15.29 -11.43 17.17
C ARG A 44 -14.46 -10.65 16.15
N TRP A 45 -14.86 -10.62 14.88
CA TRP A 45 -14.18 -9.84 13.85
C TRP A 45 -14.38 -8.33 14.03
N TRP A 46 -15.53 -7.88 14.56
CA TRP A 46 -15.81 -6.47 14.82
C TRP A 46 -14.88 -5.92 15.89
N GLN A 47 -14.64 -6.68 16.96
CA GLN A 47 -13.69 -6.30 18.01
C GLN A 47 -12.26 -6.18 17.47
N ARG A 48 -11.85 -7.08 16.56
CA ARG A 48 -10.53 -7.00 15.90
C ARG A 48 -10.41 -5.76 15.01
N VAL A 49 -11.43 -5.45 14.22
CA VAL A 49 -11.43 -4.26 13.36
C VAL A 49 -11.47 -2.98 14.20
N ALA A 50 -12.30 -2.92 15.24
CA ALA A 50 -12.41 -1.77 16.13
C ALA A 50 -11.12 -1.51 16.92
N THR A 51 -10.50 -2.56 17.46
CA THR A 51 -9.21 -2.44 18.16
C THR A 51 -8.09 -2.08 17.21
N ALA A 52 -8.04 -2.66 16.00
CA ALA A 52 -7.07 -2.27 14.97
C ALA A 52 -7.26 -0.81 14.52
N ALA A 53 -8.50 -0.34 14.37
CA ALA A 53 -8.81 1.03 13.99
C ALA A 53 -8.40 2.04 15.08
N VAL A 54 -8.71 1.75 16.36
CA VAL A 54 -8.31 2.59 17.50
C VAL A 54 -6.79 2.58 17.71
N ALA A 55 -6.15 1.41 17.56
CA ALA A 55 -4.69 1.31 17.63
C ALA A 55 -4.01 2.14 16.53
N SER A 56 -4.53 2.06 15.30
CA SER A 56 -4.04 2.85 14.16
C SER A 56 -4.24 4.36 14.38
N GLU A 57 -5.38 4.78 14.95
CA GLU A 57 -5.64 6.17 15.32
C GLU A 57 -4.62 6.68 16.35
N SER A 58 -4.33 5.88 17.38
CA SER A 58 -3.35 6.24 18.41
C SER A 58 -1.93 6.38 17.85
N GLN A 59 -1.54 5.51 16.92
CA GLN A 59 -0.24 5.57 16.24
C GLN A 59 -0.15 6.78 15.30
N ALA A 60 -1.22 7.09 14.56
CA ALA A 60 -1.27 8.26 13.69
C ALA A 60 -1.13 9.57 14.49
N ILE A 61 -1.85 9.69 15.61
CA ILE A 61 -1.75 10.86 16.49
C ILE A 61 -0.34 10.97 17.09
N HIS A 62 0.23 9.87 17.59
CA HIS A 62 1.59 9.89 18.14
C HIS A 62 2.65 10.27 17.09
N LEU A 63 2.47 9.86 15.83
CA LEU A 63 3.35 10.25 14.72
C LEU A 63 3.21 11.75 14.37
N CYS A 64 1.98 12.26 14.35
CA CYS A 64 1.70 13.69 14.18
C CYS A 64 2.30 14.56 15.28
N GLU A 65 2.26 14.10 16.53
CA GLU A 65 2.75 14.85 17.69
C GLU A 65 4.27 14.85 17.80
N ARG A 66 4.94 13.73 17.52
CA ARG A 66 6.39 13.61 17.72
C ARG A 66 7.23 14.00 16.52
N ARG A 67 6.72 13.87 15.29
CA ARG A 67 7.54 14.00 14.06
C ARG A 67 6.72 14.55 12.87
N PRO A 68 6.26 15.82 12.89
CA PRO A 68 5.52 16.40 11.75
C PRO A 68 6.35 16.41 10.45
N LEU A 69 7.67 16.55 10.55
CA LEU A 69 8.59 16.45 9.40
C LEU A 69 8.54 15.09 8.69
N LEU A 70 8.29 13.98 9.41
CA LEU A 70 8.14 12.65 8.80
C LEU A 70 6.84 12.56 7.99
N LEU A 71 5.78 13.24 8.41
CA LEU A 71 4.52 13.31 7.65
C LEU A 71 4.70 14.10 6.35
N PHE A 72 5.36 15.25 6.40
CA PHE A 72 5.70 15.99 5.19
C PHE A 72 6.63 15.19 4.28
N GLY A 73 7.61 14.48 4.83
CA GLY A 73 8.47 13.57 4.08
C GLY A 73 7.68 12.44 3.40
N ALA A 74 6.76 11.78 4.12
CA ALA A 74 5.91 10.73 3.57
C ALA A 74 4.97 11.26 2.47
N PHE A 75 4.38 12.44 2.66
CA PHE A 75 3.57 13.10 1.65
C PHE A 75 4.40 13.47 0.41
N GLY A 76 5.59 14.02 0.62
CA GLY A 76 6.53 14.34 -0.46
C GLY A 76 6.94 13.10 -1.26
N ILE A 77 7.32 12.01 -0.58
CA ILE A 77 7.65 10.73 -1.23
C ILE A 77 6.44 10.20 -2.02
N THR A 78 5.23 10.31 -1.46
CA THR A 78 4.01 9.90 -2.16
C THR A 78 3.79 10.73 -3.42
N LEU A 79 3.93 12.06 -3.33
CA LEU A 79 3.76 12.97 -4.47
C LEU A 79 4.81 12.72 -5.55
N VAL A 80 6.07 12.49 -5.16
CA VAL A 80 7.15 12.09 -6.06
C VAL A 80 6.82 10.77 -6.73
N GLY A 81 6.31 9.78 -6.00
CA GLY A 81 5.86 8.51 -6.57
C GLY A 81 4.74 8.68 -7.60
N TRP A 82 3.78 9.56 -7.35
CA TRP A 82 2.73 9.90 -8.31
C TRP A 82 3.29 10.59 -9.57
N ALA A 83 4.24 11.52 -9.39
CA ALA A 83 4.89 12.22 -10.50
C ALA A 83 5.71 11.26 -11.37
N LEU A 84 6.51 10.38 -10.75
CA LEU A 84 7.29 9.36 -11.47
C LEU A 84 6.37 8.43 -12.26
N MET A 85 5.27 7.97 -11.65
CA MET A 85 4.29 7.13 -12.33
C MET A 85 3.65 7.84 -13.54
N LEU A 86 3.29 9.12 -13.43
CA LEU A 86 2.76 9.91 -14.55
C LEU A 86 3.79 10.04 -15.69
N LEU A 87 5.04 10.33 -15.34
CA LEU A 87 6.14 10.47 -16.30
C LEU A 87 6.41 9.15 -17.01
N GLU A 88 6.46 8.05 -16.27
CA GLU A 88 6.70 6.72 -16.80
C GLU A 88 5.57 6.28 -17.73
N PHE A 89 4.31 6.51 -17.34
CA PHE A 89 3.15 6.18 -18.17
C PHE A 89 3.13 7.01 -19.46
N GLY A 90 3.44 8.31 -19.36
CA GLY A 90 3.58 9.19 -20.52
C GLY A 90 4.74 8.80 -21.44
N TYR A 91 5.84 8.31 -20.87
CA TYR A 91 6.97 7.80 -21.66
C TYR A 91 6.64 6.48 -22.35
N ALA A 92 6.07 5.52 -21.63
CA ALA A 92 5.71 4.21 -22.16
C ALA A 92 4.73 4.31 -23.33
N THR A 93 3.71 5.14 -23.21
CA THR A 93 2.68 5.34 -24.25
C THR A 93 3.25 5.98 -25.52
N ARG A 94 4.20 6.93 -25.38
CA ARG A 94 4.97 7.46 -26.51
C ARG A 94 5.87 6.42 -27.15
N ALA A 95 6.55 5.59 -26.35
CA ALA A 95 7.40 4.52 -26.85
C ALA A 95 6.60 3.44 -27.61
N LEU A 96 5.34 3.23 -27.23
CA LEU A 96 4.38 2.35 -27.90
C LEU A 96 3.74 2.96 -29.16
N GLY A 97 4.08 4.20 -29.52
CA GLY A 97 3.53 4.88 -30.70
C GLY A 97 2.13 5.48 -30.53
N ALA A 98 1.61 5.52 -29.30
CA ALA A 98 0.30 6.08 -28.97
C ALA A 98 0.45 7.24 -27.97
N PRO A 99 0.88 8.43 -28.42
CA PRO A 99 1.08 9.57 -27.54
C PRO A 99 -0.27 10.05 -26.98
N LEU A 100 -0.54 9.74 -25.72
CA LEU A 100 -1.73 10.20 -25.01
C LEU A 100 -1.53 11.62 -24.47
N ALA A 101 -2.58 12.43 -24.53
CA ALA A 101 -2.63 13.72 -23.87
C ALA A 101 -2.67 13.55 -22.34
N MET A 102 -2.24 14.57 -21.59
CA MET A 102 -2.22 14.51 -20.11
C MET A 102 -3.58 14.12 -19.50
N ARG A 103 -4.67 14.65 -20.05
CA ARG A 103 -6.04 14.32 -19.61
C ARG A 103 -6.36 12.83 -19.79
N GLU A 104 -5.88 12.22 -20.87
CA GLU A 104 -6.14 10.83 -21.24
C GLU A 104 -5.30 9.90 -20.36
N ILE A 105 -4.03 10.26 -20.12
CA ILE A 105 -3.17 9.58 -19.14
C ILE A 105 -3.84 9.53 -17.77
N ILE A 106 -4.41 10.65 -17.30
CA ILE A 106 -5.12 10.70 -16.01
C ILE A 106 -6.33 9.76 -16.01
N LEU A 107 -7.15 9.75 -17.07
CA LEU A 107 -8.32 8.87 -17.17
C LEU A 107 -7.92 7.40 -17.16
N VAL A 108 -6.90 7.02 -17.93
CA VAL A 108 -6.39 5.65 -17.95
C VAL A 108 -5.82 5.25 -16.59
N LEU A 109 -5.07 6.13 -15.92
CA LEU A 109 -4.57 5.88 -14.57
C LEU A 109 -5.69 5.71 -13.54
N ILE A 110 -6.78 6.48 -13.64
CA ILE A 110 -7.95 6.30 -12.80
C ILE A 110 -8.57 4.92 -13.04
N ALA A 111 -8.77 4.53 -14.30
CA ALA A 111 -9.29 3.20 -14.64
C ALA A 111 -8.41 2.07 -14.09
N ALA A 112 -7.09 2.21 -14.23
CA ALA A 112 -6.09 1.32 -13.65
C ALA A 112 -6.20 1.23 -12.12
N ARG A 113 -6.39 2.36 -11.43
CA ARG A 113 -6.53 2.40 -9.96
C ARG A 113 -7.83 1.78 -9.49
N VAL A 114 -8.92 1.99 -10.22
CA VAL A 114 -10.20 1.32 -9.95
C VAL A 114 -10.05 -0.19 -10.13
N ALA A 115 -9.33 -0.64 -11.17
CA ALA A 115 -9.04 -2.06 -11.38
C ALA A 115 -8.30 -2.70 -10.19
N TYR A 116 -7.37 -1.98 -9.56
CA TYR A 116 -6.69 -2.45 -8.33
C TYR A 116 -7.59 -2.47 -7.09
N LEU A 117 -8.66 -1.67 -7.06
CA LEU A 117 -9.62 -1.65 -5.94
C LEU A 117 -10.64 -2.80 -6.03
N LEU A 118 -10.76 -3.46 -7.18
CA LEU A 118 -11.60 -4.65 -7.30
C LEU A 118 -10.96 -5.81 -6.53
N PRO A 119 -11.73 -6.58 -5.75
CA PRO A 119 -11.23 -7.67 -4.90
C PRO A 119 -10.91 -8.93 -5.72
N MET A 120 -10.15 -8.77 -6.80
CA MET A 120 -9.69 -9.87 -7.64
C MET A 120 -8.26 -10.27 -7.24
N PRO A 121 -7.97 -11.58 -7.09
CA PRO A 121 -6.65 -12.04 -6.70
C PRO A 121 -5.60 -11.55 -7.71
N ALA A 122 -4.63 -10.79 -7.21
CA ALA A 122 -3.55 -10.16 -7.98
C ALA A 122 -3.99 -9.26 -9.15
N GLY A 123 -5.28 -8.89 -9.26
CA GLY A 123 -5.81 -8.04 -10.33
C GLY A 123 -5.63 -8.59 -11.76
N ILE A 124 -5.35 -9.90 -11.90
CA ILE A 124 -5.10 -10.54 -13.20
C ILE A 124 -6.43 -10.63 -13.97
N GLY A 125 -6.42 -10.20 -15.22
CA GLY A 125 -7.58 -10.07 -16.11
C GLY A 125 -8.30 -8.72 -15.97
N THR A 126 -8.52 -8.25 -14.74
CA THR A 126 -9.24 -6.99 -14.50
C THR A 126 -8.42 -5.77 -14.91
N PHE A 127 -7.12 -5.76 -14.61
CA PHE A 127 -6.25 -4.65 -14.96
C PHE A 127 -6.05 -4.53 -16.47
N GLU A 128 -5.80 -5.65 -17.13
CA GLU A 128 -5.61 -5.76 -18.58
C GLU A 128 -6.89 -5.34 -19.32
N SER A 129 -8.05 -5.81 -18.86
CA SER A 129 -9.36 -5.44 -19.42
C SER A 129 -9.67 -3.97 -19.19
N ALA A 130 -9.36 -3.42 -18.02
CA ALA A 130 -9.58 -2.00 -17.73
C ALA A 130 -8.74 -1.10 -18.63
N LEU A 131 -7.49 -1.47 -18.91
CA LEU A 131 -6.62 -0.74 -19.83
C LEU A 131 -7.07 -0.90 -21.29
N ALA A 132 -7.39 -2.11 -21.73
CA ALA A 132 -7.92 -2.33 -23.09
C ALA A 132 -9.21 -1.53 -23.34
N LEU A 133 -10.13 -1.54 -22.37
CA LEU A 133 -11.37 -0.76 -22.42
C LEU A 133 -11.10 0.75 -22.38
N ALA A 134 -10.19 1.22 -21.53
CA ALA A 134 -9.86 2.64 -21.46
C ALA A 134 -9.28 3.16 -22.79
N PHE A 135 -8.38 2.40 -23.41
CA PHE A 135 -7.84 2.74 -24.73
C PHE A 135 -8.91 2.71 -25.82
N GLN A 136 -9.80 1.71 -25.79
CA GLN A 136 -10.93 1.63 -26.72
C GLN A 136 -11.86 2.85 -26.59
N TRP A 137 -12.19 3.26 -25.36
CA TRP A 137 -13.02 4.44 -25.07
C TRP A 137 -12.36 5.74 -25.52
N LEU A 138 -11.03 5.80 -25.46
CA LEU A 138 -10.23 6.93 -25.92
C LEU A 138 -9.96 6.90 -27.43
N HIS A 139 -10.61 6.00 -28.18
CA HIS A 139 -10.46 5.82 -29.63
C HIS A 139 -9.02 5.47 -30.04
N HIS A 140 -8.27 4.83 -29.15
CA HIS A 140 -6.96 4.24 -29.43
C HIS A 140 -7.05 2.72 -29.60
N ASP A 141 -6.00 2.12 -30.16
CA ASP A 141 -5.91 0.67 -30.33
C ASP A 141 -5.91 -0.04 -28.96
N PRO A 142 -6.88 -0.94 -28.68
CA PRO A 142 -6.90 -1.74 -27.46
C PRO A 142 -5.63 -2.58 -27.25
N ALA A 143 -4.95 -2.98 -28.33
CA ALA A 143 -3.69 -3.73 -28.25
C ALA A 143 -2.59 -2.93 -27.54
N THR A 144 -2.58 -1.60 -27.68
CA THR A 144 -1.66 -0.73 -26.95
C THR A 144 -1.92 -0.77 -25.44
N GLY A 145 -3.19 -0.79 -25.02
CA GLY A 145 -3.57 -0.92 -23.61
C GLY A 145 -3.10 -2.24 -23.01
N LEU A 146 -3.20 -3.34 -23.76
CA LEU A 146 -2.68 -4.65 -23.35
C LEU A 146 -1.14 -4.67 -23.29
N ALA A 147 -0.47 -4.13 -24.30
CA ALA A 147 0.99 -4.02 -24.31
C ALA A 147 1.50 -3.21 -23.12
N LEU A 148 0.82 -2.11 -22.79
CA LEU A 148 1.12 -1.29 -21.64
C LEU A 148 0.89 -2.03 -20.32
N SER A 149 -0.18 -2.82 -20.21
CA SER A 149 -0.41 -3.65 -19.01
C SER A 149 0.70 -4.67 -18.76
N LEU A 150 1.21 -5.28 -19.84
CA LEU A 150 2.32 -6.24 -19.78
C LEU A 150 3.62 -5.57 -19.37
N LEU A 151 3.87 -4.36 -19.87
CA LEU A 151 5.04 -3.57 -19.50
C LEU A 151 5.02 -3.17 -18.01
N ILE A 152 3.85 -2.79 -17.49
CA ILE A 152 3.69 -2.47 -16.07
C ILE A 152 3.93 -3.72 -15.20
N ARG A 153 3.34 -4.85 -15.60
CA ARG A 153 3.53 -6.14 -14.91
C ARG A 153 4.97 -6.61 -14.91
N SER A 154 5.66 -6.51 -16.04
CA SER A 154 7.05 -6.95 -16.16
C SER A 154 7.96 -6.13 -15.27
N ARG A 155 7.74 -4.81 -15.20
CA ARG A 155 8.43 -3.92 -14.26
C ARG A 155 8.15 -4.30 -12.80
N ASP A 156 6.88 -4.47 -12.44
CA ASP A 156 6.51 -4.79 -11.06
C ASP A 156 7.09 -6.14 -10.61
N LEU A 157 7.13 -7.12 -11.53
CA LEU A 157 7.75 -8.42 -11.28
C LEU A 157 9.28 -8.31 -11.18
N ALA A 158 9.92 -7.48 -12.01
CA ALA A 158 11.35 -7.23 -11.95
C ALA A 158 11.75 -6.57 -10.62
N LEU A 159 11.04 -5.52 -10.21
CA LEU A 159 11.29 -4.83 -8.94
C LEU A 159 10.97 -5.70 -7.74
N GLY A 160 9.84 -6.41 -7.77
CA GLY A 160 9.46 -7.36 -6.72
C GLY A 160 10.45 -8.51 -6.59
N GLY A 161 10.90 -9.06 -7.73
CA GLY A 161 11.92 -10.10 -7.79
C GLY A 161 13.28 -9.63 -7.28
N ALA A 162 13.72 -8.43 -7.68
CA ALA A 162 14.95 -7.82 -7.17
C ALA A 162 14.87 -7.58 -5.65
N GLY A 163 13.73 -7.09 -5.15
CA GLY A 163 13.48 -6.92 -3.72
C GLY A 163 13.53 -8.25 -2.96
N LEU A 164 12.91 -9.31 -3.49
CA LEU A 164 12.94 -10.65 -2.91
C LEU A 164 14.36 -11.22 -2.88
N TRP A 165 15.12 -11.03 -3.96
CA TRP A 165 16.51 -11.47 -4.07
C TRP A 165 17.41 -10.76 -3.05
N LEU A 166 17.34 -9.43 -2.98
CA LEU A 166 18.08 -8.63 -1.99
C LEU A 166 17.67 -8.99 -0.56
N GLY A 167 16.37 -9.14 -0.29
CA GLY A 167 15.86 -9.56 1.01
C GLY A 167 16.37 -10.96 1.40
N GLY A 168 16.40 -11.90 0.45
CA GLY A 168 16.96 -13.24 0.64
C GLY A 168 18.45 -13.22 0.96
N ILE A 169 19.23 -12.36 0.29
CA ILE A 169 20.65 -12.15 0.60
C ILE A 169 20.81 -11.56 2.01
N ALA A 170 20.04 -10.51 2.35
CA ALA A 170 20.12 -9.85 3.65
C ALA A 170 19.75 -10.81 4.81
N LEU A 171 18.76 -11.68 4.61
CA LEU A 171 18.38 -12.71 5.58
C LEU A 171 19.45 -13.80 5.74
N ARG A 172 20.17 -14.15 4.66
CA ARG A 172 21.32 -15.07 4.74
C ARG A 172 22.47 -14.47 5.53
N MET A 173 22.74 -13.17 5.38
CA MET A 173 23.79 -12.46 6.15
C MET A 173 23.42 -12.28 7.63
N ARG A 174 22.13 -12.26 7.98
CA ARG A 174 21.63 -12.13 9.36
C ARG A 174 21.51 -13.44 10.13
N ARG A 175 21.97 -14.59 9.58
CA ARG A 175 22.01 -15.84 10.35
C ARG A 175 22.84 -15.63 11.63
N PRO A 176 22.25 -15.81 12.83
CA PRO A 176 22.95 -15.55 14.08
C PRO A 176 23.93 -16.68 14.36
N THR A 177 25.18 -16.50 13.94
CA THR A 177 26.31 -17.34 14.37
C THR A 177 26.45 -17.37 15.90
N ALA A 178 25.93 -16.33 16.58
CA ALA A 178 25.88 -16.24 18.04
C ALA A 178 24.96 -17.27 18.71
N ALA A 179 23.85 -17.69 18.08
CA ALA A 179 22.95 -18.68 18.68
C ALA A 179 23.52 -20.10 18.62
N LEU A 180 24.31 -20.42 17.59
CA LEU A 180 25.05 -21.68 17.50
C LEU A 180 26.24 -21.69 18.49
N GLN A 181 26.98 -20.59 18.61
CA GLN A 181 28.10 -20.49 19.56
C GLN A 181 27.66 -20.57 21.03
N ALA A 182 26.51 -19.99 21.40
CA ALA A 182 25.98 -20.07 22.76
C ALA A 182 25.52 -21.49 23.14
N ILE A 183 25.12 -22.31 22.17
CA ILE A 183 24.77 -23.72 22.39
C ILE A 183 26.04 -24.58 22.50
N THR A 184 27.07 -24.31 21.68
CA THR A 184 28.34 -25.06 21.74
C THR A 184 29.10 -24.80 23.05
N HIS A 185 29.17 -23.54 23.51
CA HIS A 185 29.87 -23.22 24.78
C HIS A 185 29.18 -23.86 26.00
N ARG A 186 27.85 -23.91 26.01
CA ARG A 186 27.09 -24.49 27.13
C ARG A 186 27.20 -26.02 27.22
N VAL A 187 27.50 -26.69 26.10
CA VAL A 187 27.76 -28.14 26.06
C VAL A 187 29.16 -28.46 26.59
N ASP A 188 30.17 -27.63 26.28
CA ASP A 188 31.53 -27.78 26.83
C ASP A 188 31.57 -27.57 28.35
N ASP A 189 30.89 -26.54 28.87
CA ASP A 189 30.81 -26.27 30.32
C ASP A 189 30.13 -27.43 31.08
N SER A 190 29.16 -28.10 30.45
CA SER A 190 28.46 -29.24 31.04
C SER A 190 29.28 -30.53 31.01
N GLN A 191 30.25 -30.68 30.09
CA GLN A 191 31.14 -31.84 30.07
C GLN A 191 32.31 -31.67 31.04
N ALA A 192 32.81 -30.45 31.24
CA ALA A 192 33.83 -30.16 32.25
C ALA A 192 33.36 -30.51 33.69
N SER A 193 32.09 -30.27 34.01
CA SER A 193 31.49 -30.57 35.33
C SER A 193 31.33 -32.06 35.65
N ILE A 194 31.41 -32.95 34.66
CA ILE A 194 31.21 -34.41 34.85
C ILE A 194 32.57 -35.12 35.04
N THR A 195 33.69 -34.42 34.82
CA THR A 195 35.04 -35.00 34.79
C THR A 195 35.93 -34.61 35.98
N GLU A 196 35.38 -33.92 36.99
CA GLU A 196 36.05 -33.78 38.29
C GLU A 196 35.55 -34.88 39.25
N PRO A 197 36.43 -35.80 39.69
CA PRO A 197 36.08 -36.95 40.53
C PRO A 197 35.82 -36.59 42.00
#